data_AF-A0A2G9PMF0-F1
#
_entry.id   AF-A0A2G9PMF0-F1
#
_cell.length_a   1.000
_cell.length_b   1.000
_cell.length_c   1.000
_cell.angle_alpha   90.00
_cell.angle_beta   90.00
_cell.angle_gamma   90.00
#
_symmetry.space_group_name_H-M   'P 1'
#
loop_
_entity.id
_entity.type
_entity.pdbx_description
1 polymer ?
#
loop_
_entity_poly.entity_id
_entity_poly.type
_entity_poly.pdbx_seq_one_letter_code
_entity_poly.pdbx_strand_id
1 'polypeptide(L)'
;MPRAEKLELSDLELDILGVLEDGSIKLVSYHQPRDQLGEVLEGYESDEVSAVLRHLETRGVLELDPLKKLRGVLSKKGAYIVNTKEAGDLLKEYEKQQTTTQIE
;
A
#
# COMPACT_ATOMS: atom_id res chain seq x y z
N MET A 1 13.10 26.52 5.68
CA MET A 1 11.83 25.90 6.12
C MET A 1 11.78 24.52 5.50
N PRO A 2 11.69 23.43 6.27
CA PRO A 2 11.43 22.14 5.67
C PRO A 2 10.06 22.22 4.99
N ARG A 3 10.02 22.04 3.67
CA ARG A 3 8.76 21.77 2.96
C ARG A 3 8.18 20.55 3.65
N ALA A 4 7.01 20.69 4.29
CA ALA A 4 6.23 19.51 4.62
C ALA A 4 6.00 18.79 3.29
N GLU A 5 6.63 17.62 3.11
CA GLU A 5 6.37 16.77 1.94
C GLU A 5 4.89 16.43 2.00
N LYS A 6 4.12 17.04 1.10
CA LYS A 6 2.69 16.76 0.97
C LYS A 6 2.59 15.27 0.67
N LEU A 7 1.71 14.58 1.39
CA LEU A 7 1.46 13.18 1.15
C LEU A 7 0.68 13.09 -0.17
N GLU A 8 1.39 12.88 -1.27
CA GLU A 8 0.79 12.67 -2.58
C GLU A 8 0.51 11.18 -2.74
N LEU A 9 -0.76 10.81 -2.53
CA LEU A 9 -1.28 9.48 -2.83
C LEU A 9 -2.03 9.55 -4.16
N SER A 10 -1.70 8.61 -5.05
CA SER A 10 -2.44 8.38 -6.29
C SER A 10 -3.81 7.75 -6.01
N ASP A 11 -4.72 7.86 -6.97
CA ASP A 11 -6.05 7.24 -6.87
C ASP A 11 -5.94 5.72 -6.62
N LEU A 12 -5.00 5.05 -7.31
CA LEU A 12 -4.69 3.64 -7.09
C LEU A 12 -4.24 3.33 -5.66
N GLU A 13 -3.45 4.21 -5.05
CA GLU A 13 -3.02 4.03 -3.66
C GLU A 13 -4.18 4.15 -2.70
N LEU A 14 -5.07 5.11 -2.93
CA LEU A 14 -6.27 5.29 -2.11
C LEU A 14 -7.20 4.08 -2.23
N ASP A 15 -7.41 3.56 -3.45
CA ASP A 15 -8.24 2.39 -3.68
C ASP A 15 -7.66 1.14 -2.99
N ILE A 16 -6.34 0.93 -3.09
CA ILE A 16 -5.67 -0.19 -2.41
C ILE A 16 -5.79 0.02 -0.88
N LEU A 17 -5.46 1.20 -0.37
CA LEU A 17 -5.53 1.51 1.05
C LEU A 17 -6.93 1.30 1.62
N GLY A 18 -7.99 1.66 0.89
CA GLY A 18 -9.37 1.42 1.32
C GLY A 18 -9.67 -0.07 1.51
N VAL A 19 -9.23 -0.91 0.57
CA VAL A 19 -9.40 -2.37 0.70
C VAL A 19 -8.51 -2.96 1.81
N LEU A 20 -7.31 -2.40 2.01
CA LEU A 20 -6.43 -2.82 3.10
C LEU A 20 -6.98 -2.39 4.48
N GLU A 21 -7.58 -1.21 4.59
CA GLU A 21 -8.19 -0.68 5.83
C GLU A 21 -9.41 -1.51 6.25
N ASP A 22 -10.25 -1.91 5.29
CA ASP A 22 -11.40 -2.79 5.53
C ASP A 22 -10.98 -4.12 6.20
N GLY A 23 -9.70 -4.50 6.06
CA GLY A 23 -9.11 -5.66 6.73
C GLY A 23 -9.55 -6.99 6.12
N SER A 24 -10.28 -6.94 5.00
CA SER A 24 -10.63 -8.10 4.17
C SER A 24 -9.40 -8.83 3.64
N ILE A 25 -8.28 -8.11 3.44
CA ILE A 25 -7.02 -8.68 2.95
C ILE A 25 -5.95 -8.56 4.03
N LYS A 26 -5.45 -9.71 4.50
CA LYS A 26 -4.35 -9.78 5.48
C LYS A 26 -2.99 -10.04 4.85
N LEU A 27 -2.99 -10.59 3.64
CA LEU A 27 -1.81 -10.99 2.91
C LEU A 27 -2.00 -10.68 1.44
N VAL A 28 -1.03 -10.00 0.84
CA VAL A 28 -0.99 -9.74 -0.61
C VAL A 28 0.19 -10.49 -1.20
N SER A 29 -0.02 -11.23 -2.28
CA SER A 29 1.07 -11.91 -2.96
C SER A 29 1.97 -10.89 -3.65
N TYR A 30 3.28 -10.93 -3.40
CA TYR A 30 4.24 -10.04 -4.08
C TYR A 30 4.24 -10.24 -5.60
N HIS A 31 4.09 -11.50 -6.03
CA HIS A 31 4.18 -11.87 -7.45
C HIS A 31 2.83 -11.88 -8.16
N GLN A 32 1.73 -11.94 -7.41
CA GLN A 32 0.37 -12.02 -7.95
C GLN A 32 -0.60 -11.18 -7.11
N PRO A 33 -0.36 -9.87 -6.93
CA PRO A 33 -1.21 -9.02 -6.09
C PRO A 33 -2.65 -8.94 -6.61
N ARG A 34 -2.85 -9.16 -7.92
CA ARG A 34 -4.16 -9.23 -8.59
C ARG A 34 -5.05 -10.38 -8.10
N ASP A 35 -4.49 -11.43 -7.52
CA ASP A 35 -5.31 -12.52 -6.97
C ASP A 35 -6.08 -12.08 -5.71
N GLN A 36 -5.59 -11.04 -5.01
CA GLN A 36 -6.22 -10.50 -3.81
C GLN A 36 -6.87 -9.14 -4.06
N LEU A 37 -6.21 -8.27 -4.82
CA LEU A 37 -6.66 -6.90 -5.12
C LEU A 37 -7.35 -6.78 -6.48
N GLY A 38 -7.80 -7.90 -7.07
CA GLY A 38 -8.22 -7.98 -8.47
C GLY A 38 -9.21 -6.91 -8.93
N GLU A 39 -10.23 -6.58 -8.13
CA GLU A 39 -11.18 -5.50 -8.44
C GLU A 39 -10.53 -4.12 -8.42
N VAL A 40 -9.63 -3.86 -7.47
CA VAL A 40 -8.94 -2.56 -7.34
C VAL A 40 -7.92 -2.36 -8.46
N LEU A 41 -7.24 -3.43 -8.86
CA LEU A 41 -6.20 -3.39 -9.88
C LEU A 41 -6.78 -3.54 -11.29
N GLU A 42 -8.10 -3.62 -11.45
CA GLU A 42 -8.76 -3.73 -12.74
C GLU A 42 -8.59 -2.43 -13.53
N GLY A 43 -7.78 -2.46 -14.58
CA GLY A 43 -7.50 -1.30 -15.44
C GLY A 43 -6.14 -0.63 -15.22
N TYR A 44 -5.37 -1.05 -14.22
CA TYR A 44 -4.02 -0.52 -13.96
C TYR A 44 -2.92 -1.44 -14.53
N GLU A 45 -1.84 -0.85 -15.06
CA GLU A 45 -0.72 -1.61 -15.59
C GLU A 45 0.11 -2.26 -14.47
N SER A 46 0.74 -3.41 -14.75
CA SER A 46 1.49 -4.15 -13.72
C SER A 46 2.66 -3.34 -13.13
N ASP A 47 3.24 -2.42 -13.92
CA ASP A 47 4.33 -1.54 -13.49
C ASP A 47 3.83 -0.48 -12.51
N GLU A 48 2.64 0.09 -12.73
CA GLU A 48 2.01 1.05 -11.82
C GLU A 48 1.68 0.39 -10.49
N VAL A 49 1.07 -0.80 -10.53
CA VAL A 49 0.77 -1.61 -9.34
C VAL A 49 2.06 -1.91 -8.56
N SER A 50 3.12 -2.31 -9.25
CA SER A 50 4.40 -2.62 -8.60
C SER A 50 5.03 -1.39 -7.93
N ALA A 51 4.92 -0.22 -8.57
CA ALA A 51 5.39 1.04 -8.00
C ALA A 51 4.60 1.42 -6.74
N VAL A 52 3.27 1.31 -6.78
CA VAL A 52 2.39 1.60 -5.65
C VAL A 52 2.64 0.65 -4.48
N LEU A 53 2.68 -0.66 -4.72
CA LEU A 53 2.94 -1.63 -3.64
C LEU A 53 4.30 -1.37 -2.97
N ARG A 54 5.31 -0.96 -3.76
CA ARG A 54 6.61 -0.58 -3.22
C ARG A 54 6.55 0.71 -2.42
N HIS A 55 5.75 1.69 -2.83
CA HIS A 55 5.56 2.91 -2.04
C HIS A 55 4.83 2.61 -0.72
N LEU A 56 3.76 1.83 -0.75
CA LEU A 56 3.07 1.34 0.46
C LEU A 56 3.99 0.52 1.38
N GLU A 57 4.92 -0.26 0.81
CA GLU A 57 5.97 -0.94 1.57
C GLU A 57 6.89 0.05 2.28
N THR A 58 7.35 1.10 1.59
CA THR A 58 8.20 2.13 2.21
C THR A 58 7.49 2.91 3.32
N ARG A 59 6.15 2.96 3.28
CA ARG A 59 5.31 3.60 4.29
C ARG A 59 4.94 2.69 5.46
N GLY A 60 5.33 1.41 5.44
CA GLY A 60 5.01 0.45 6.50
C GLY A 60 3.59 -0.11 6.44
N VAL A 61 2.82 0.22 5.41
CA VAL A 61 1.48 -0.34 5.16
C VAL A 61 1.59 -1.81 4.74
N LEU A 62 2.58 -2.11 3.92
CA LEU A 62 2.89 -3.47 3.48
C LEU A 62 4.25 -3.87 4.05
N GLU A 63 4.29 -4.98 4.78
CA GLU A 63 5.53 -5.50 5.32
C GLU A 63 5.89 -6.81 4.64
N LEU A 64 7.07 -6.89 4.03
CA LEU A 64 7.50 -8.14 3.41
C LEU A 64 7.73 -9.19 4.50
N ASP A 65 7.03 -10.32 4.40
CA ASP A 65 7.11 -11.41 5.40
C ASP A 65 8.56 -11.87 5.62
N PRO A 66 9.15 -11.62 6.82
CA PRO A 66 10.54 -11.94 7.11
C PRO A 66 10.81 -13.45 7.15
N LEU A 67 9.81 -14.28 7.44
CA LEU A 67 9.94 -15.74 7.44
C LEU A 67 10.19 -16.29 6.04
N LYS A 68 9.73 -15.58 5.00
CA LYS A 68 10.02 -15.92 3.60
C LYS A 68 11.32 -15.31 3.07
N LYS A 69 11.82 -14.25 3.72
CA LYS A 69 13.13 -13.63 3.43
C LYS A 69 14.30 -14.52 3.88
N LEU A 70 14.17 -15.19 5.04
CA LEU A 70 15.22 -16.07 5.60
C LEU A 70 15.30 -17.44 4.90
N ARG A 71 14.22 -17.88 4.25
CA ARG A 71 14.16 -19.18 3.56
C ARG A 71 14.50 -19.06 2.07
N GLY A 72 15.67 -18.46 1.83
CA GLY A 72 16.44 -18.65 0.63
C GLY A 72 16.08 -17.73 -0.53
N VAL A 73 17.16 -17.27 -1.15
CA VAL A 73 17.42 -16.81 -2.53
C VAL A 73 16.62 -17.53 -3.66
N LEU A 74 15.72 -18.46 -3.34
CA LEU A 74 14.98 -19.35 -4.24
C LEU A 74 13.46 -19.45 -3.97
N SER A 75 12.93 -18.89 -2.88
CA SER A 75 11.49 -18.89 -2.65
C SER A 75 10.81 -17.75 -3.42
N LYS A 76 10.44 -18.01 -4.68
CA LYS A 76 9.66 -17.11 -5.59
C LYS A 76 8.21 -16.82 -5.11
N LYS A 77 7.99 -16.76 -3.80
CA LYS A 77 6.66 -16.62 -3.19
C LYS A 77 6.70 -15.61 -2.04
N GLY A 78 7.33 -14.45 -2.25
CA GLY A 78 7.21 -13.32 -1.33
C GLY A 78 5.74 -12.96 -1.12
N ALA A 79 5.37 -12.61 0.11
CA ALA A 79 4.04 -12.08 0.41
C ALA A 79 4.22 -10.86 1.30
N TYR A 80 3.38 -9.86 1.08
CA TYR A 80 3.24 -8.72 1.95
C TYR A 80 2.21 -9.03 3.03
N ILE A 81 2.58 -8.78 4.27
CA ILE A 81 1.70 -8.72 5.42
C ILE A 81 1.09 -7.33 5.41
N VAL A 82 -0.23 -7.26 5.48
CA VAL A 82 -0.96 -6.00 5.48
C VAL A 82 -1.03 -5.47 6.91
N ASN A 83 -0.54 -4.24 7.11
CA ASN A 83 -0.71 -3.51 8.35
C ASN A 83 -1.91 -2.57 8.23
N THR A 84 -3.08 -3.07 8.61
CA THR A 84 -4.36 -2.32 8.53
C THR A 84 -4.34 -1.04 9.37
N LYS A 85 -3.53 -1.01 10.44
CA LYS A 85 -3.39 0.17 11.29
C LYS A 85 -2.63 1.28 10.55
N GLU A 86 -1.49 0.96 9.95
CA GLU A 86 -0.72 1.94 9.16
C GLU A 86 -1.51 2.38 7.93
N ALA A 87 -2.29 1.49 7.29
CA ALA A 87 -3.18 1.86 6.19
C ALA A 87 -4.18 2.96 6.61
N GLY A 88 -4.88 2.76 7.74
CA GLY A 88 -5.84 3.75 8.26
C GLY A 88 -5.19 5.02 8.79
N ASP A 89 -4.01 4.93 9.40
CA ASP A 89 -3.26 6.11 9.86
C ASP A 89 -2.81 6.97 8.66
N LEU A 90 -2.39 6.34 7.56
CA LEU A 90 -1.97 7.00 6.33
C LEU A 90 -3.14 7.67 5.59
N LEU A 91 -4.31 7.01 5.52
CA LEU A 91 -5.54 7.61 5.00
C LEU A 91 -5.97 8.85 5.82
N LYS A 92 -5.95 8.75 7.16
CA LYS A 92 -6.28 9.89 8.04
C LYS A 92 -5.29 11.05 7.88
N GLU A 93 -4.01 10.75 7.69
CA GLU A 93 -3.00 11.78 7.43
C GLU A 93 -3.29 12.49 6.10
N TYR A 94 -3.63 11.74 5.05
CA TYR A 94 -4.05 12.29 3.76
C TYR A 94 -5.28 13.21 3.90
N GLU A 95 -6.34 12.75 4.55
CA GLU A 95 -7.57 13.52 4.76
C GLU A 95 -7.32 14.82 5.55
N LYS A 96 -6.50 14.77 6.60
CA LYS A 96 -6.13 15.95 7.39
C LYS A 96 -5.39 17.00 6.54
N GLN A 97 -4.51 16.57 5.65
CA GLN A 97 -3.78 17.48 4.75
C GLN A 97 -4.72 18.13 3.72
N GLN A 98 -5.67 17.37 3.18
CA GLN A 98 -6.68 17.90 2.25
C GLN A 98 -7.60 18.92 2.95
N THR A 99 -7.99 18.64 4.20
CA THR A 99 -8.85 19.54 4.98
C THR A 99 -8.12 20.83 5.38
N THR A 100 -6.84 20.74 5.73
CA THR A 100 -6.02 21.91 6.10
C THR A 100 -5.81 22.85 4.92
N THR A 101 -5.76 22.34 3.69
CA THR A 101 -5.56 23.15 2.47
C THR A 101 -6.79 23.99 2.09
N GLN A 102 -7.97 23.69 2.65
CA GLN A 102 -9.22 24.42 2.34
C GLN A 102 -9.51 25.58 3.31
N ILE A 103 -8.63 25.83 4.28
CA ILE A 103 -8.79 26.87 5.30
C ILE A 103 -7.59 27.84 5.22
N GLU A 104 -7.24 28.33 4.03
CA GLU A 104 -6.40 29.53 3.86
C GLU A 104 -6.97 30.43 2.75
#